data_AF-A0A6L5YN11-F1
#
_entry.id   AF-A0A6L5YN11-F1
#
_cell.length_a   1.000
_cell.length_b   1.000
_cell.length_c   1.000
_cell.angle_alpha   90.00
_cell.angle_beta   90.00
_cell.angle_gamma   90.00
#
_symmetry.space_group_name_H-M   'P 1'
#
loop_
_entity.id
_entity.type
_entity.pdbx_description
1 polymer ?
#
loop_
_entity_poly.entity_id
_entity_poly.type
_entity_poly.pdbx_seq_one_letter_code
_entity_poly.pdbx_strand_id
1 'polypeptide(L)'
;MRIDFGSVEEKKIANFKGGMQTFRTRMFDDGSAKIMYGTLEPGASIGLHTHETNSEIIYVLSGKGRMIYDETEEQLQAGEAHYCPKGHTHSFINDGTEDLVFFAVVPELTEAAEEPKEQKDTQCFAYVDGSYNKVSGTYGYGGFVMHDGKKEILQGSGTDPEMASMHNVAGEVLGSMAAIQKAVELGIAEITIFYDYMGIEKWAKGEWKRNKKGTIAYYDFIQSVKDQIRIEFKKVKGHSGVEGNEEADKLAKQAVGL
;
A
#
# COMPACT_ATOMS: atom_id res chain seq x y z
N MET A 1 -7.98 19.71 -15.14
CA MET A 1 -8.06 20.23 -16.53
C MET A 1 -9.17 19.50 -17.27
N ARG A 2 -9.91 20.16 -18.18
CA ARG A 2 -10.89 19.52 -19.09
C ARG A 2 -10.29 19.44 -20.50
N ILE A 3 -10.36 18.28 -21.15
CA ILE A 3 -10.01 18.10 -22.56
C ILE A 3 -11.29 17.87 -23.34
N ASP A 4 -11.60 18.78 -24.27
CA ASP A 4 -12.74 18.68 -25.16
C ASP A 4 -12.28 18.26 -26.54
N PHE A 5 -12.26 16.96 -26.81
CA PHE A 5 -11.81 16.43 -28.10
C PHE A 5 -12.65 16.96 -29.27
N GLY A 6 -13.91 17.39 -29.09
CA GLY A 6 -14.68 18.01 -30.17
C GLY A 6 -14.05 19.32 -30.69
N SER A 7 -13.24 19.99 -29.86
CA SER A 7 -12.53 21.22 -30.19
C SER A 7 -11.08 21.01 -30.62
N VAL A 8 -10.54 19.80 -30.48
CA VAL A 8 -9.15 19.47 -30.85
C VAL A 8 -9.09 19.14 -32.34
N GLU A 9 -8.10 19.71 -33.04
CA GLU A 9 -7.88 19.42 -34.46
C GLU A 9 -7.62 17.92 -34.68
N GLU A 10 -8.29 17.35 -35.67
CA GLU A 10 -8.08 15.96 -36.08
C GLU A 10 -6.87 15.88 -37.02
N LYS A 11 -5.89 15.09 -36.62
CA LYS A 11 -4.74 14.72 -37.45
C LYS A 11 -5.02 13.40 -38.16
N LYS A 12 -4.62 13.33 -39.42
CA LYS A 12 -4.66 12.11 -40.24
C LYS A 12 -3.23 11.67 -40.53
N ILE A 13 -2.85 10.51 -40.01
CA ILE A 13 -1.49 9.99 -40.07
C ILE A 13 -1.50 8.72 -40.90
N ALA A 14 -0.95 8.79 -42.11
CA ALA A 14 -0.80 7.63 -42.97
C ALA A 14 0.24 6.68 -42.41
N ASN A 15 -0.05 5.38 -42.47
CA ASN A 15 0.86 4.30 -42.10
C ASN A 15 1.50 4.47 -40.72
N PHE A 16 0.69 4.88 -39.73
CA PHE A 16 1.19 5.17 -38.40
C PHE A 16 1.92 3.95 -37.80
N LYS A 17 3.16 4.15 -37.35
CA LYS A 17 4.07 3.07 -36.89
C LYS A 17 4.29 1.93 -37.91
N GLY A 18 4.12 2.20 -39.20
CA GLY A 18 4.23 1.18 -40.26
C GLY A 18 2.96 0.38 -40.49
N GLY A 19 1.84 0.79 -39.88
CA GLY A 19 0.53 0.17 -40.07
C GLY A 19 -0.08 0.43 -41.45
N MET A 20 -1.29 -0.09 -41.66
CA MET A 20 -2.03 0.06 -42.91
C MET A 20 -2.96 1.27 -42.86
N GLN A 21 -3.16 1.91 -44.01
CA GLN A 21 -4.10 3.02 -44.20
C GLN A 21 -3.87 4.19 -43.24
N THR A 22 -4.93 4.88 -42.83
CA THR A 22 -4.87 6.14 -42.08
C THR A 22 -5.33 5.95 -40.64
N PHE A 23 -4.49 6.39 -39.69
CA PHE A 23 -4.90 6.62 -38.31
C PHE A 23 -5.40 8.05 -38.15
N ARG A 24 -6.65 8.23 -37.73
CA ARG A 24 -7.21 9.54 -37.38
C ARG A 24 -7.14 9.73 -35.88
N THR A 25 -6.61 10.85 -35.41
CA THR A 25 -6.47 11.10 -33.97
C THR A 25 -6.64 12.57 -33.61
N ARG A 26 -7.25 12.81 -32.46
CA ARG A 26 -7.23 14.09 -31.76
C ARG A 26 -6.42 13.90 -30.49
N MET A 27 -5.39 14.71 -30.28
CA MET A 27 -4.35 14.45 -29.28
C MET A 27 -4.08 15.67 -28.42
N PHE A 28 -4.06 15.44 -27.11
CA PHE A 28 -3.43 16.30 -26.13
C PHE A 28 -2.05 15.73 -25.77
N ASP A 29 -1.05 16.60 -25.66
CA ASP A 29 0.32 16.24 -25.30
C ASP A 29 0.93 17.39 -24.50
N ASP A 30 1.38 17.12 -23.28
CA ASP A 30 2.08 18.08 -22.41
C ASP A 30 3.53 17.65 -22.09
N GLY A 31 4.04 16.64 -22.79
CA GLY A 31 5.34 16.03 -22.54
C GLY A 31 5.40 15.09 -21.34
N SER A 32 4.38 15.07 -20.47
CA SER A 32 4.26 14.11 -19.35
C SER A 32 3.26 13.00 -19.67
N ALA A 33 2.24 13.31 -20.47
CA ALA A 33 1.30 12.32 -20.99
C ALA A 33 0.77 12.73 -22.37
N LYS A 34 0.56 11.72 -23.22
CA LYS A 34 -0.23 11.86 -24.44
C LYS A 34 -1.60 11.23 -24.23
N ILE A 35 -2.65 11.97 -24.57
CA ILE A 35 -4.03 11.52 -24.44
C ILE A 35 -4.70 11.65 -25.80
N MET A 36 -5.18 10.55 -26.34
CA MET A 36 -5.63 10.44 -27.72
C MET A 36 -7.08 9.95 -27.81
N TYR A 37 -7.84 10.56 -28.71
CA TYR A 37 -9.09 10.01 -29.23
C TYR A 37 -8.81 9.52 -30.65
N GLY A 38 -8.71 8.20 -30.81
CA GLY A 38 -8.28 7.53 -32.03
C GLY A 38 -9.43 6.92 -32.82
N THR A 39 -9.28 6.88 -34.14
CA THR A 39 -10.19 6.17 -35.05
C THR A 39 -9.39 5.46 -36.14
N LEU A 40 -9.66 4.16 -36.30
CA LEU A 40 -9.18 3.33 -37.39
C LEU A 40 -10.37 2.95 -38.27
N GLU A 41 -10.32 3.30 -39.54
CA GLU A 41 -11.30 2.83 -40.53
C GLU A 41 -11.10 1.33 -40.84
N PRO A 42 -12.07 0.63 -41.45
CA PRO A 42 -11.93 -0.79 -41.80
C PRO A 42 -10.65 -1.10 -42.57
N GLY A 43 -9.86 -2.03 -42.03
CA GLY A 43 -8.56 -2.44 -42.58
C GLY A 43 -7.40 -1.49 -42.27
N ALA A 44 -7.60 -0.42 -41.50
CA ALA A 44 -6.51 0.41 -40.98
C ALA A 44 -5.88 -0.22 -39.75
N SER A 45 -4.60 0.09 -39.52
CA SER A 45 -3.90 -0.37 -38.32
C SER A 45 -2.87 0.62 -37.82
N ILE A 46 -2.57 0.52 -36.53
CA ILE A 46 -1.34 1.02 -35.93
C ILE A 46 -0.32 -0.12 -36.01
N GLY A 47 0.83 0.15 -36.61
CA GLY A 47 1.87 -0.88 -36.78
C GLY A 47 2.47 -1.34 -35.46
N LEU A 48 3.10 -2.52 -35.50
CA LEU A 48 3.73 -3.16 -34.35
C LEU A 48 4.86 -2.27 -33.80
N HIS A 49 4.80 -1.94 -32.52
CA HIS A 49 5.81 -1.10 -31.88
C HIS A 49 5.97 -1.40 -30.40
N THR A 50 7.15 -1.06 -29.87
CA THR A 50 7.55 -1.31 -28.49
C THR A 50 7.49 -0.03 -27.67
N HIS A 51 6.94 -0.13 -26.47
CA HIS A 51 6.90 0.94 -25.48
C HIS A 51 8.17 0.94 -24.62
N GLU A 52 9.29 1.41 -25.17
CA GLU A 52 10.62 1.35 -24.51
C GLU A 52 10.71 2.18 -23.22
N THR A 53 10.01 3.31 -23.17
CA THR A 53 10.16 4.33 -22.12
C THR A 53 8.85 4.69 -21.41
N ASN A 54 7.72 4.15 -21.85
CA ASN A 54 6.40 4.48 -21.35
C ASN A 54 5.51 3.22 -21.34
N SER A 55 4.24 3.37 -21.03
CA SER A 55 3.21 2.34 -21.22
C SER A 55 2.06 2.94 -22.01
N GLU A 56 1.11 2.12 -22.45
CA GLU A 56 -0.13 2.60 -23.08
C GLU A 56 -1.35 1.89 -22.53
N ILE A 57 -2.39 2.67 -22.24
CA ILE A 57 -3.75 2.17 -21.97
C ILE A 57 -4.62 2.53 -23.16
N ILE A 58 -5.30 1.55 -23.74
CA ILE A 58 -6.31 1.72 -24.79
C ILE A 58 -7.65 1.28 -24.24
N TYR A 59 -8.70 2.08 -24.45
CA TYR A 59 -10.09 1.76 -24.11
C TYR A 59 -10.98 1.89 -25.34
N VAL A 60 -11.64 0.82 -25.74
CA VAL A 60 -12.48 0.81 -26.95
C VAL A 60 -13.82 1.46 -26.65
N LEU A 61 -14.13 2.53 -27.39
CA LEU A 61 -15.37 3.29 -27.27
C LEU A 61 -16.46 2.75 -28.21
N SER A 62 -16.06 2.30 -29.41
CA SER A 62 -16.98 1.76 -30.43
C SER A 62 -16.23 0.85 -31.40
N GLY A 63 -16.96 -0.08 -32.02
CA GLY A 63 -16.39 -1.07 -32.92
C GLY A 63 -15.66 -2.20 -32.21
N LYS A 64 -14.88 -2.95 -33.00
CA LYS A 64 -14.02 -4.03 -32.54
C LYS A 64 -12.77 -4.12 -33.41
N GLY A 65 -11.71 -4.68 -32.87
CA GLY A 65 -10.50 -4.93 -33.62
C GLY A 65 -9.55 -5.85 -32.87
N ARG A 66 -8.52 -6.26 -33.58
CA ARG A 66 -7.56 -7.26 -33.12
C ARG A 66 -6.29 -6.60 -32.67
N MET A 67 -5.86 -6.96 -31.46
CA MET A 67 -4.56 -6.61 -30.92
C MET A 67 -3.57 -7.73 -31.22
N ILE A 68 -2.34 -7.34 -31.53
CA ILE A 68 -1.17 -8.23 -31.41
C ILE A 68 -0.40 -7.72 -30.20
N TYR A 69 -0.09 -8.58 -29.23
CA TYR A 69 0.63 -8.26 -28.00
C TYR A 69 1.62 -9.37 -27.66
N ASP A 70 2.91 -9.05 -27.65
CA ASP A 70 4.01 -10.01 -27.36
C ASP A 70 3.78 -11.41 -27.97
N GLU A 71 3.60 -11.43 -29.30
CA GLU A 71 3.37 -12.65 -30.10
C GLU A 71 1.97 -13.29 -29.98
N THR A 72 1.15 -12.86 -29.02
CA THR A 72 -0.24 -13.29 -28.90
C THR A 72 -1.20 -12.38 -29.66
N GLU A 73 -2.34 -12.92 -30.06
CA GLU A 73 -3.43 -12.15 -30.65
C GLU A 73 -4.66 -12.21 -29.75
N GLU A 74 -5.30 -11.06 -29.55
CA GLU A 74 -6.55 -10.94 -28.80
C GLU A 74 -7.54 -10.05 -29.54
N GLN A 75 -8.84 -10.33 -29.38
CA GLN A 75 -9.90 -9.46 -29.90
C GLN A 75 -10.36 -8.50 -28.83
N LEU A 76 -10.55 -7.24 -29.21
CA LEU A 76 -10.99 -6.15 -28.35
C LEU A 76 -12.26 -5.53 -28.92
N GLN A 77 -13.27 -5.29 -28.10
CA GLN A 77 -14.53 -4.65 -28.49
C GLN A 77 -14.92 -3.52 -27.54
N ALA A 78 -15.92 -2.72 -27.94
CA ALA A 78 -16.43 -1.61 -27.15
C ALA A 78 -16.72 -2.00 -25.69
N GLY A 79 -16.18 -1.20 -24.76
CA GLY A 79 -16.28 -1.42 -23.32
C GLY A 79 -15.05 -2.10 -22.70
N GLU A 80 -14.12 -2.59 -23.52
CA GLU A 80 -12.92 -3.31 -23.07
C GLU A 80 -11.65 -2.44 -23.14
N ALA A 81 -10.67 -2.81 -22.34
CA ALA A 81 -9.38 -2.13 -22.26
C ALA A 81 -8.24 -3.07 -22.65
N HIS A 82 -7.21 -2.53 -23.28
CA HIS A 82 -5.91 -3.16 -23.47
C HIS A 82 -4.85 -2.33 -22.76
N TYR A 83 -3.92 -2.98 -22.08
CA TYR A 83 -2.79 -2.35 -21.42
C TYR A 83 -1.49 -2.94 -21.97
N CYS A 84 -0.63 -2.08 -22.50
CA CYS A 84 0.73 -2.43 -22.92
C CYS A 84 1.73 -1.85 -21.90
N PRO A 85 2.35 -2.67 -21.05
CA PRO A 85 3.35 -2.21 -20.11
C PRO A 85 4.65 -1.79 -20.81
N LYS A 86 5.49 -1.03 -20.10
CA LYS A 86 6.84 -0.67 -20.55
C LYS A 86 7.66 -1.92 -20.89
N GLY A 87 8.34 -1.89 -22.04
CA GLY A 87 9.17 -2.97 -22.56
C GLY A 87 8.40 -3.99 -23.39
N HIS A 88 7.07 -3.89 -23.46
CA HIS A 88 6.24 -4.78 -24.26
C HIS A 88 5.91 -4.19 -25.63
N THR A 89 5.51 -5.06 -26.55
CA THR A 89 5.24 -4.72 -27.96
C THR A 89 3.79 -4.99 -28.31
N HIS A 90 3.16 -4.06 -29.02
CA HIS A 90 1.79 -4.26 -29.49
C HIS A 90 1.44 -3.59 -30.82
N SER A 91 0.29 -3.95 -31.38
CA SER A 91 -0.34 -3.32 -32.56
C SER A 91 -1.86 -3.36 -32.43
N PHE A 92 -2.58 -2.42 -33.05
CA PHE A 92 -4.04 -2.43 -33.07
C PHE A 92 -4.57 -2.36 -34.50
N ILE A 93 -5.37 -3.36 -34.89
CA ILE A 93 -5.84 -3.56 -36.25
C ILE A 93 -7.37 -3.53 -36.26
N ASN A 94 -7.96 -2.68 -37.09
CA ASN A 94 -9.38 -2.80 -37.38
C ASN A 94 -9.59 -3.86 -38.49
N ASP A 95 -9.89 -5.10 -38.09
CA ASP A 95 -10.23 -6.20 -39.00
C ASP A 95 -11.76 -6.37 -39.19
N GLY A 96 -12.54 -5.40 -38.71
CA GLY A 96 -13.98 -5.32 -38.89
C GLY A 96 -14.42 -4.56 -40.14
N THR A 97 -15.72 -4.25 -40.18
CA THR A 97 -16.37 -3.53 -41.30
C THR A 97 -16.86 -2.14 -40.91
N GLU A 98 -16.71 -1.75 -39.65
CA GLU A 98 -17.12 -0.44 -39.11
C GLU A 98 -15.90 0.28 -38.52
N ASP A 99 -16.02 1.59 -38.29
CA ASP A 99 -14.96 2.36 -37.62
C ASP A 99 -14.71 1.82 -36.21
N LEU A 100 -13.44 1.59 -35.89
CA LEU A 100 -12.95 1.28 -34.56
C LEU A 100 -12.52 2.59 -33.89
N VAL A 101 -13.18 2.94 -32.80
CA VAL A 101 -12.95 4.18 -32.05
C VAL A 101 -12.47 3.85 -30.65
N PHE A 102 -11.37 4.47 -30.22
CA PHE A 102 -10.78 4.21 -28.93
C PHE A 102 -10.20 5.47 -28.28
N PHE A 103 -10.08 5.42 -26.97
CA PHE A 103 -9.38 6.40 -26.16
C PHE A 103 -8.06 5.78 -25.71
N ALA A 104 -6.95 6.51 -25.87
CA ALA A 104 -5.64 6.02 -25.46
C ALA A 104 -4.89 7.01 -24.58
N VAL A 105 -4.13 6.50 -23.62
CA VAL A 105 -3.29 7.28 -22.70
C VAL A 105 -1.89 6.68 -22.68
N VAL A 106 -0.90 7.49 -23.03
CA VAL A 106 0.53 7.14 -23.00
C VAL A 106 1.22 8.06 -21.99
N PRO A 107 1.35 7.65 -20.71
CA PRO A 107 2.14 8.40 -19.74
C PRO A 107 3.64 8.27 -20.06
N GLU A 108 4.38 9.38 -20.04
CA GLU A 108 5.84 9.33 -20.11
C GLU A 108 6.40 8.95 -18.73
N LEU A 109 7.09 7.81 -18.64
CA LEU A 109 7.72 7.37 -17.40
C LEU A 109 9.12 7.99 -17.33
N THR A 110 9.23 9.15 -16.68
CA THR A 110 10.56 9.64 -16.26
C THR A 110 11.16 8.66 -15.27
N GLU A 111 12.50 8.53 -15.23
CA GLU A 111 13.23 7.68 -14.27
C GLU A 111 12.86 7.91 -12.79
N ALA A 112 12.17 9.02 -12.48
CA ALA A 112 11.69 9.36 -11.15
C ALA A 112 10.34 8.72 -10.75
N ALA A 113 9.63 8.06 -11.65
CA ALA A 113 8.50 7.22 -11.27
C ALA A 113 9.07 5.87 -10.82
N GLU A 114 9.37 5.76 -9.52
CA GLU A 114 9.57 4.44 -8.91
C GLU A 114 8.48 3.51 -9.43
N GLU A 115 8.87 2.34 -9.94
CA GLU A 115 7.94 1.27 -10.28
C GLU A 115 6.89 1.17 -9.16
N PRO A 116 5.60 0.95 -9.46
CA PRO A 116 4.65 0.65 -8.40
C PRO A 116 5.18 -0.63 -7.74
N LYS A 117 5.86 -0.44 -6.60
CA LYS A 117 6.35 -1.52 -5.76
C LYS A 117 5.16 -2.43 -5.60
N GLU A 118 5.28 -3.67 -6.08
CA GLU A 118 4.38 -4.76 -5.71
C GLU A 118 3.96 -4.50 -4.28
N GLN A 119 2.65 -4.36 -4.05
CA GLN A 119 2.10 -4.22 -2.72
C GLN A 119 2.28 -5.57 -2.04
N LYS A 120 3.52 -5.90 -1.67
CA LYS A 120 3.80 -6.85 -0.61
C LYS A 120 3.05 -6.31 0.58
N ASP A 121 2.21 -7.14 1.17
CA ASP A 121 1.69 -6.97 2.52
C ASP A 121 2.87 -6.89 3.51
N THR A 122 3.64 -5.80 3.48
CA THR A 122 4.56 -5.39 4.53
C THR A 122 3.73 -4.70 5.62
N GLN A 123 2.67 -5.36 6.09
CA GLN A 123 2.00 -4.92 7.31
C GLN A 123 3.01 -5.11 8.45
N CYS A 124 3.58 -4.00 8.93
CA CYS A 124 4.27 -4.04 10.20
C CYS A 124 3.23 -4.14 11.31
N PHE A 125 3.34 -5.18 12.13
CA PHE A 125 2.48 -5.37 13.28
C PHE A 125 3.26 -5.87 14.47
N ALA A 126 2.73 -5.61 15.66
CA ALA A 126 3.28 -6.12 16.90
C ALA A 126 2.19 -6.74 17.77
N TYR A 127 2.53 -7.85 18.43
CA TYR A 127 1.78 -8.33 19.58
C TYR A 127 2.53 -7.93 20.84
N VAL A 128 1.80 -7.37 21.80
CA VAL A 128 2.36 -6.92 23.08
C VAL A 128 1.48 -7.40 24.23
N ASP A 129 2.12 -7.80 25.33
CA ASP A 129 1.46 -8.20 26.56
C ASP A 129 2.31 -7.81 27.77
N GLY A 130 1.69 -7.79 28.95
CA GLY A 130 2.30 -7.42 30.22
C GLY A 130 2.10 -8.49 31.30
N SER A 131 3.10 -8.63 32.16
CA SER A 131 3.04 -9.53 33.31
C SER A 131 3.53 -8.85 34.58
N TYR A 132 3.15 -9.40 35.72
CA TYR A 132 3.54 -8.90 37.03
C TYR A 132 3.75 -10.02 38.03
N ASN A 133 4.94 -10.05 38.62
CA ASN A 133 5.29 -10.97 39.68
C ASN A 133 5.05 -10.31 41.05
N LYS A 134 3.99 -10.76 41.74
CA LYS A 134 3.62 -10.24 43.06
C LYS A 134 4.65 -10.51 44.15
N VAL A 135 5.50 -11.53 43.99
CA VAL A 135 6.51 -11.91 44.98
C VAL A 135 7.69 -10.95 44.92
N SER A 136 8.17 -10.65 43.70
CA SER A 136 9.31 -9.75 43.49
C SER A 136 8.93 -8.28 43.34
N GLY A 137 7.65 -7.98 43.10
CA GLY A 137 7.19 -6.63 42.75
C GLY A 137 7.58 -6.19 41.34
N THR A 138 7.95 -7.14 40.48
CA THR A 138 8.46 -6.85 39.13
C THR A 138 7.32 -6.85 38.11
N TYR A 139 7.19 -5.76 37.37
CA TYR A 139 6.37 -5.74 36.15
C TYR A 139 7.27 -5.93 34.93
N GLY A 140 6.71 -6.43 33.84
CA GLY A 140 7.45 -6.61 32.61
C GLY A 140 6.55 -6.77 31.41
N TYR A 141 7.13 -6.61 30.23
CA TYR A 141 6.47 -6.74 28.95
C TYR A 141 7.14 -7.81 28.11
N GLY A 142 6.35 -8.39 27.23
CA GLY A 142 6.79 -9.32 26.21
C GLY A 142 6.01 -9.11 24.93
N GLY A 143 6.64 -9.39 23.80
CA GLY A 143 6.02 -9.21 22.50
C GLY A 143 7.01 -9.36 21.37
N PHE A 144 6.56 -9.02 20.17
CA PHE A 144 7.41 -8.99 19.00
C PHE A 144 6.87 -8.01 17.96
N VAL A 145 7.76 -7.52 17.09
CA VAL A 145 7.43 -6.76 15.89
C VAL A 145 7.72 -7.64 14.67
N MET A 146 6.73 -7.78 13.78
CA MET A 146 6.90 -8.35 12.45
C MET A 146 7.07 -7.22 11.44
N HIS A 147 8.11 -7.28 10.62
CA HIS A 147 8.33 -6.37 9.49
C HIS A 147 9.16 -7.09 8.42
N ASP A 148 8.83 -6.91 7.13
CA ASP A 148 9.55 -7.53 6.00
C ASP A 148 9.83 -9.05 6.17
N GLY A 149 8.88 -9.78 6.77
CA GLY A 149 9.02 -11.22 7.06
C GLY A 149 9.99 -11.56 8.20
N LYS A 150 10.56 -10.55 8.89
CA LYS A 150 11.43 -10.70 10.05
C LYS A 150 10.64 -10.48 11.34
N LYS A 151 10.92 -11.33 12.34
CA LYS A 151 10.40 -11.21 13.70
C LYS A 151 11.48 -10.62 14.61
N GLU A 152 11.18 -9.51 15.28
CA GLU A 152 12.03 -8.93 16.32
C GLU A 152 11.36 -9.04 17.68
N ILE A 153 11.97 -9.78 18.60
CA ILE A 153 11.44 -9.99 19.96
C ILE A 153 11.65 -8.72 20.80
N LEU A 154 10.62 -8.39 21.57
CA LEU A 154 10.60 -7.29 22.53
C LEU A 154 10.36 -7.85 23.92
N GLN A 155 11.24 -7.51 24.86
CA GLN A 155 11.11 -7.93 26.24
C GLN A 155 11.80 -6.94 27.16
N GLY A 156 11.23 -6.72 28.35
CA GLY A 156 11.83 -5.87 29.36
C GLY A 156 11.05 -5.93 30.66
N SER A 157 11.68 -5.48 31.75
CA SER A 157 11.07 -5.48 33.08
C SER A 157 11.58 -4.34 33.95
N GLY A 158 10.87 -4.08 35.04
CA GLY A 158 11.20 -3.03 35.99
C GLY A 158 10.54 -3.23 37.34
N THR A 159 11.00 -2.45 38.31
CA THR A 159 10.56 -2.49 39.71
C THR A 159 10.24 -1.10 40.26
N ASP A 160 10.15 -0.08 39.39
CA ASP A 160 9.74 1.26 39.81
C ASP A 160 8.37 1.20 40.52
N PRO A 161 8.25 1.69 41.78
CA PRO A 161 7.03 1.51 42.56
C PRO A 161 5.78 2.14 41.95
N GLU A 162 5.92 3.28 41.25
CA GLU A 162 4.77 3.96 40.64
C GLU A 162 4.23 3.16 39.46
N MET A 163 5.13 2.63 38.62
CA MET A 163 4.77 1.72 37.53
C MET A 163 4.29 0.36 38.06
N ALA A 164 4.94 -0.22 39.07
CA ALA A 164 4.53 -1.48 39.69
C ALA A 164 3.10 -1.43 40.25
N SER A 165 2.62 -0.25 40.68
CA SER A 165 1.23 -0.04 41.09
C SER A 165 0.19 -0.28 39.97
N MET A 166 0.63 -0.36 38.71
CA MET A 166 -0.19 -0.70 37.55
C MET A 166 -0.15 -2.21 37.24
N HIS A 167 0.65 -3.01 37.97
CA HIS A 167 0.80 -4.44 37.77
C HIS A 167 1.09 -4.80 36.30
N ASN A 168 0.34 -5.73 35.70
CA ASN A 168 0.52 -6.17 34.30
C ASN A 168 0.30 -5.03 33.30
N VAL A 169 -0.57 -4.06 33.61
CA VAL A 169 -0.84 -2.91 32.74
C VAL A 169 0.41 -2.04 32.56
N ALA A 170 1.34 -2.03 33.53
CA ALA A 170 2.64 -1.37 33.36
C ALA A 170 3.44 -2.01 32.22
N GLY A 171 3.41 -3.34 32.15
CA GLY A 171 4.00 -4.14 31.09
C GLY A 171 3.37 -3.83 29.74
N GLU A 172 2.06 -3.91 29.62
CA GLU A 172 1.36 -3.66 28.35
C GLU A 172 1.67 -2.26 27.78
N VAL A 173 1.68 -1.23 28.65
CA VAL A 173 2.06 0.14 28.27
C VAL A 173 3.48 0.19 27.72
N LEU A 174 4.44 -0.40 28.44
CA LEU A 174 5.84 -0.39 28.03
C LEU A 174 6.09 -1.25 26.78
N GLY A 175 5.39 -2.37 26.64
CA GLY A 175 5.45 -3.22 25.46
C GLY A 175 4.95 -2.48 24.23
N SER A 176 3.83 -1.76 24.34
CA SER A 176 3.33 -0.92 23.25
C SER A 176 4.32 0.19 22.90
N MET A 177 4.92 0.87 23.88
CA MET A 177 5.95 1.89 23.63
C MET A 177 7.17 1.30 22.93
N ALA A 178 7.66 0.14 23.40
CA ALA A 178 8.80 -0.55 22.81
C ALA A 178 8.55 -0.94 21.35
N ALA A 179 7.35 -1.45 21.02
CA ALA A 179 6.97 -1.79 19.66
C ALA A 179 6.95 -0.58 18.73
N ILE A 180 6.36 0.52 19.18
CA ILE A 180 6.28 1.75 18.39
C ILE A 180 7.67 2.38 18.21
N GLN A 181 8.45 2.46 19.29
CA GLN A 181 9.82 2.98 19.24
C GLN A 181 10.68 2.16 18.27
N LYS A 182 10.54 0.84 18.30
CA LYS A 182 11.25 -0.04 17.38
C LYS A 182 10.86 0.18 15.93
N ALA A 183 9.57 0.38 15.64
CA ALA A 183 9.11 0.70 14.31
C ALA A 183 9.64 2.05 13.81
N VAL A 184 9.71 3.06 14.67
CA VAL A 184 10.33 4.37 14.37
C VAL A 184 11.82 4.21 14.05
N GLU A 185 12.57 3.43 14.85
CA GLU A 185 14.00 3.14 14.61
C GLU A 185 14.25 2.44 13.27
N LEU A 186 13.31 1.60 12.84
CA LEU A 186 13.36 0.89 11.57
C LEU A 186 12.89 1.75 10.38
N GLY A 187 12.44 3.00 10.62
CA GLY A 187 11.92 3.88 9.57
C GLY A 187 10.58 3.43 8.99
N ILE A 188 9.78 2.69 9.77
CA ILE A 188 8.49 2.14 9.34
C ILE A 188 7.41 3.23 9.43
N ALA A 189 6.65 3.39 8.34
CA ALA A 189 5.63 4.44 8.22
C ALA A 189 4.33 4.13 8.99
N GLU A 190 3.98 2.84 9.15
CA GLU A 190 2.74 2.43 9.81
C GLU A 190 2.94 1.12 10.61
N ILE A 191 2.41 1.06 11.84
CA ILE A 191 2.41 -0.14 12.68
C ILE A 191 1.02 -0.42 13.25
N THR A 192 0.61 -1.70 13.23
CA THR A 192 -0.57 -2.17 13.97
C THR A 192 -0.16 -2.84 15.29
N ILE A 193 -0.67 -2.34 16.42
CA ILE A 193 -0.47 -2.91 17.75
C ILE A 193 -1.65 -3.81 18.11
N PHE A 194 -1.39 -5.09 18.32
CA PHE A 194 -2.31 -6.06 18.90
C PHE A 194 -2.09 -6.17 20.40
N TYR A 195 -3.17 -6.00 21.16
CA TYR A 195 -3.14 -5.91 22.63
C TYR A 195 -4.48 -6.41 23.21
N ASP A 196 -4.51 -6.79 24.49
CA ASP A 196 -5.69 -7.39 25.12
C ASP A 196 -6.46 -6.44 26.05
N TYR A 197 -5.81 -5.41 26.58
CA TYR A 197 -6.41 -4.41 27.47
C TYR A 197 -6.73 -3.07 26.79
N MET A 198 -8.01 -2.70 26.81
CA MET A 198 -8.54 -1.50 26.16
C MET A 198 -7.83 -0.18 26.54
N GLY A 199 -7.19 -0.11 27.72
CA GLY A 199 -6.48 1.10 28.14
C GLY A 199 -5.36 1.54 27.20
N ILE A 200 -4.71 0.59 26.51
CA ILE A 200 -3.60 0.86 25.58
C ILE A 200 -4.02 1.76 24.42
N GLU A 201 -5.17 1.52 23.82
CA GLU A 201 -5.70 2.39 22.77
C GLU A 201 -6.29 3.68 23.36
N LYS A 202 -7.07 3.56 24.43
CA LYS A 202 -7.86 4.68 24.97
C LYS A 202 -6.98 5.77 25.58
N TRP A 203 -5.88 5.41 26.22
CA TRP A 203 -4.91 6.40 26.70
C TRP A 203 -4.12 7.01 25.55
N ALA A 204 -3.68 6.22 24.55
CA ALA A 204 -2.96 6.73 23.39
C ALA A 204 -3.76 7.78 22.60
N LYS A 205 -5.07 7.55 22.41
CA LYS A 205 -5.99 8.48 21.75
C LYS A 205 -6.45 9.64 22.65
N GLY A 206 -6.10 9.61 23.94
CA GLY A 206 -6.49 10.62 24.91
C GLY A 206 -7.97 10.57 25.32
N GLU A 207 -8.68 9.48 25.01
CA GLU A 207 -10.10 9.26 25.32
C GLU A 207 -10.32 8.95 26.81
N TRP A 208 -9.34 8.34 27.47
CA TRP A 208 -9.38 8.04 28.91
C TRP A 208 -8.55 9.02 29.73
N LYS A 209 -9.00 9.28 30.97
CA LYS A 209 -8.24 10.08 31.92
C LYS A 209 -6.92 9.38 32.26
N ARG A 210 -5.85 10.18 32.29
CA ARG A 210 -4.47 9.74 32.62
C ARG A 210 -4.14 10.28 34.00
N ASN A 211 -4.36 9.45 35.03
CA ASN A 211 -4.23 9.85 36.44
C ASN A 211 -2.96 9.29 37.08
N LYS A 212 -2.22 8.43 36.39
CA LYS A 212 -0.96 7.83 36.83
C LYS A 212 0.18 8.32 35.95
N LYS A 213 1.37 8.48 36.52
CA LYS A 213 2.59 8.86 35.79
C LYS A 213 2.83 8.02 34.54
N GLY A 214 2.69 6.70 34.63
CA GLY A 214 2.83 5.80 33.47
C GLY A 214 1.85 6.10 32.34
N THR A 215 0.59 6.39 32.66
CA THR A 215 -0.44 6.71 31.64
C THR A 215 -0.26 8.09 31.02
N ILE A 216 0.29 9.05 31.77
CA ILE A 216 0.63 10.39 31.26
C ILE A 216 1.82 10.28 30.31
N ALA A 217 2.91 9.64 30.77
CA ALA A 217 4.12 9.44 29.97
C ALA A 217 3.85 8.66 28.68
N TYR A 218 2.96 7.66 28.74
CA TYR A 218 2.55 6.92 27.55
C TYR A 218 1.85 7.81 26.52
N TYR A 219 0.90 8.65 26.94
CA TYR A 219 0.25 9.60 26.04
C TYR A 219 1.25 10.60 25.43
N ASP A 220 2.13 11.15 26.25
CA ASP A 220 3.15 12.11 25.81
C ASP A 220 4.11 11.49 24.79
N PHE A 221 4.49 10.23 24.99
CA PHE A 221 5.27 9.45 24.01
C PHE A 221 4.52 9.26 22.69
N ILE A 222 3.25 8.87 22.73
CA ILE A 222 2.46 8.72 21.50
C ILE A 222 2.37 10.05 20.75
N GLN A 223 2.22 11.16 21.47
CA GLN A 223 2.20 12.50 20.85
C GLN A 223 3.54 12.90 20.24
N SER A 224 4.68 12.45 20.78
CA SER A 224 6.00 12.79 20.25
C SER A 224 6.36 12.05 18.96
N VAL A 225 5.75 10.89 18.71
CA VAL A 225 6.02 10.05 17.53
C VAL A 225 4.93 10.12 16.46
N LYS A 226 3.80 10.77 16.72
CA LYS A 226 2.62 10.79 15.82
C LYS A 226 2.90 11.31 14.40
N ASP A 227 3.88 12.21 14.24
CA ASP A 227 4.25 12.79 12.95
C ASP A 227 5.32 11.94 12.22
N GLN A 228 5.84 10.91 12.89
CA GLN A 228 6.86 9.99 12.36
C GLN A 228 6.25 8.65 11.91
N ILE A 229 5.19 8.20 12.59
CA ILE A 229 4.59 6.89 12.34
C ILE A 229 3.07 6.92 12.55
N ARG A 230 2.33 6.25 11.66
CA ARG A 230 0.91 5.96 11.84
C ARG A 230 0.75 4.74 12.74
N ILE A 231 -0.08 4.86 13.78
CA ILE A 231 -0.28 3.80 14.76
C ILE A 231 -1.73 3.35 14.72
N GLU A 232 -1.94 2.07 14.41
CA GLU A 232 -3.24 1.42 14.51
C GLU A 232 -3.30 0.50 15.73
N PHE A 233 -4.47 0.42 16.36
CA PHE A 233 -4.70 -0.38 17.55
C PHE A 233 -5.77 -1.44 17.26
N LYS A 234 -5.44 -2.72 17.43
CA LYS A 234 -6.37 -3.84 17.26
C LYS A 234 -6.46 -4.66 18.54
N LYS A 235 -7.59 -4.52 19.24
CA LYS A 235 -7.84 -5.32 20.44
C LYS A 235 -8.04 -6.79 20.08
N VAL A 236 -7.34 -7.68 20.78
CA VAL A 236 -7.56 -9.13 20.75
C VAL A 236 -8.15 -9.61 22.07
N LYS A 237 -8.72 -10.82 22.08
CA LYS A 237 -9.18 -11.45 23.32
C LYS A 237 -7.99 -12.12 23.99
N GLY A 238 -7.69 -11.77 25.24
CA GLY A 238 -6.72 -12.52 26.04
C GLY A 238 -7.12 -13.99 26.19
N HIS A 239 -6.12 -14.88 26.19
CA HIS A 239 -6.29 -16.34 26.38
C HIS A 239 -7.31 -16.99 25.43
N SER A 240 -7.35 -16.56 24.17
CA SER A 240 -8.36 -17.00 23.19
C SER A 240 -7.83 -17.90 22.07
N GLY A 241 -6.57 -18.36 22.13
CA GLY A 241 -5.97 -19.16 21.05
C GLY A 241 -5.30 -18.33 19.94
N VAL A 242 -5.15 -17.02 20.12
CA VAL A 242 -4.42 -16.18 19.16
C VAL A 242 -2.93 -16.36 19.40
N GLU A 243 -2.29 -17.12 18.50
CA GLU A 243 -0.88 -17.54 18.62
C GLU A 243 0.08 -16.39 18.96
N GLY A 244 -0.06 -15.23 18.30
CA GLY A 244 0.78 -14.05 18.57
C GLY A 244 0.60 -13.48 19.99
N ASN A 245 -0.62 -13.50 20.53
CA ASN A 245 -0.88 -13.03 21.89
C ASN A 245 -0.37 -14.04 22.93
N GLU A 246 -0.47 -15.34 22.65
CA GLU A 246 0.06 -16.37 23.55
C GLU A 246 1.60 -16.33 23.61
N GLU A 247 2.25 -16.04 22.49
CA GLU A 247 3.69 -15.79 22.45
C GLU A 247 4.07 -14.54 23.27
N ALA A 248 3.33 -13.43 23.11
CA ALA A 248 3.55 -12.21 23.89
C ALA A 248 3.36 -12.43 25.41
N ASP A 249 2.30 -13.12 25.83
CA ASP A 249 2.03 -13.49 27.24
C ASP A 249 3.19 -14.32 27.83
N LYS A 250 3.66 -15.32 27.07
CA LYS A 250 4.79 -16.17 27.47
C LYS A 250 6.06 -15.34 27.64
N LEU A 251 6.37 -14.46 26.71
CA LEU A 251 7.52 -13.56 26.79
C LEU A 251 7.39 -12.61 27.98
N ALA A 252 6.19 -12.11 28.27
CA ALA A 252 5.96 -11.19 29.38
C ALA A 252 6.16 -11.90 30.73
N LYS A 253 5.69 -13.14 30.87
CA LYS A 253 5.93 -13.98 32.06
C LYS A 253 7.41 -14.28 32.26
N GLN A 254 8.11 -14.66 31.19
CA GLN A 254 9.56 -14.85 31.23
C GLN A 254 10.30 -13.59 31.71
N ALA A 255 9.84 -12.39 31.33
CA ALA A 255 10.47 -11.12 31.69
C ALA A 255 10.43 -10.84 33.20
N VAL A 256 9.45 -11.42 33.91
CA VAL A 256 9.24 -11.26 35.35
C VAL A 256 9.55 -12.52 36.17
N GLY A 257 10.09 -13.56 35.53
CA GLY A 257 10.47 -14.83 36.15
C GLY A 257 9.28 -15.72 36.55
N LEU A 258 8.23 -15.74 35.73
CA LEU A 258 7.03 -16.60 35.88
C LEU A 258 6.91 -17.64 34.76
#